data_AF-A0A1H4ID26-F1
#
_entry.id   AF-A0A1H4ID26-F1
#
_cell.length_a   1.000
_cell.length_b   1.000
_cell.length_c   1.000
_cell.angle_alpha   90.00
_cell.angle_beta   90.00
_cell.angle_gamma   90.00
#
_symmetry.space_group_name_H-M   'P 1'
#
loop_
_entity.id
_entity.type
_entity.pdbx_description
1 polymer ?
#
loop_
_entity_poly.entity_id
_entity_poly.type
_entity_poly.pdbx_seq_one_letter_code
_entity_poly.pdbx_strand_id
1 'polypeptide(L)'
;MKTHLEQTEDWVGTFHGSHHGRPATVTATRDDTRPEPYAWTCTCGASQSFPTEDGVWPTAWRHTHPTRVDRLRSWVIRRLRTAR
;
A
#
# COMPACT_ATOMS: atom_id res chain seq x y z
N MET A 1 29.84 22.07 5.04
CA MET A 1 28.56 21.84 4.35
C MET A 1 28.07 20.45 4.73
N LYS A 2 27.05 20.36 5.60
CA LYS A 2 26.39 19.08 5.91
C LYS A 2 25.27 18.93 4.89
N THR A 3 25.43 18.03 3.93
CA THR A 3 24.33 17.53 3.09
C THR A 3 23.39 16.74 3.97
N HIS A 4 22.46 17.46 4.62
CA HIS A 4 21.25 16.87 5.15
C HIS A 4 20.44 16.47 3.91
N LEU A 5 20.46 15.20 3.54
CA LEU A 5 19.46 14.65 2.63
C LEU A 5 18.14 14.74 3.40
N GLU A 6 17.50 15.90 3.36
CA GLU A 6 16.10 16.03 3.68
C GLU A 6 15.37 15.07 2.75
N GLN A 7 15.03 13.89 3.26
CA GLN A 7 14.02 13.06 2.62
C GLN A 7 12.76 13.91 2.60
N THR A 8 12.47 14.52 1.45
CA THR A 8 11.20 15.18 1.14
C THR A 8 10.12 14.11 0.98
N GLU A 9 9.92 13.28 2.02
CA GLU A 9 8.75 12.43 2.14
C GLU A 9 7.61 13.28 2.69
N ASP A 10 6.78 13.79 1.78
CA ASP A 10 5.55 14.47 2.13
C ASP A 10 4.49 13.45 2.53
N TRP A 11 3.81 13.70 3.66
CA TRP A 11 2.71 12.87 4.09
C TRP A 11 1.48 13.11 3.21
N VAL A 12 0.93 12.04 2.61
CA VAL A 12 -0.24 12.11 1.72
C VAL A 12 -1.53 11.70 2.46
N GLY A 13 -1.45 10.66 3.30
CA GLY A 13 -2.64 10.19 4.02
C GLY A 13 -2.42 8.93 4.85
N THR A 14 -3.42 8.61 5.68
CA THR A 14 -3.43 7.39 6.51
C THR A 14 -4.77 6.67 6.39
N PHE A 15 -4.73 5.36 6.13
CA PHE A 15 -5.90 4.50 6.03
C PHE A 15 -5.90 3.46 7.15
N HIS A 16 -7.05 3.24 7.77
CA HIS A 16 -7.21 2.29 8.87
C HIS A 16 -8.20 1.19 8.47
N GLY A 17 -7.81 -0.06 8.64
CA GLY A 17 -8.71 -1.19 8.46
C GLY A 17 -8.21 -2.44 9.17
N SER A 18 -8.41 -3.61 8.56
CA SER A 18 -7.99 -4.85 9.19
C SER A 18 -7.62 -5.93 8.19
N HIS A 19 -6.62 -6.72 8.56
CA HIS A 19 -6.29 -7.97 7.89
C HIS A 19 -6.67 -9.14 8.78
N HIS A 20 -7.60 -9.98 8.32
CA HIS A 20 -7.99 -11.20 9.05
C HIS A 20 -8.38 -10.94 10.53
N GLY A 21 -9.01 -9.78 10.80
CA GLY A 21 -9.42 -9.38 12.15
C GLY A 21 -8.32 -8.70 12.99
N ARG A 22 -7.10 -8.56 12.46
CA ARG A 22 -6.04 -7.75 13.08
C ARG A 22 -6.04 -6.33 12.52
N PRO A 23 -5.87 -5.30 13.35
CA PRO A 23 -5.76 -3.92 12.87
C PRO A 23 -4.66 -3.77 11.82
N ALA A 24 -4.92 -2.91 10.84
CA ALA A 24 -3.98 -2.57 9.79
C ALA A 24 -4.01 -1.06 9.56
N THR A 25 -2.85 -0.43 9.60
CA THR A 25 -2.67 0.96 9.21
C THR A 25 -1.82 1.02 7.95
N VAL A 26 -2.27 1.79 6.97
CA VAL A 26 -1.51 2.13 5.76
C VAL A 26 -1.17 3.61 5.80
N THR A 27 0.10 3.95 5.63
CA THR A 27 0.59 5.31 5.49
C THR A 27 1.01 5.54 4.05
N ALA A 28 0.49 6.59 3.43
CA ALA A 28 0.87 7.03 2.11
C ALA A 28 1.83 8.23 2.20
N THR A 29 2.90 8.18 1.42
CA THR A 29 3.93 9.23 1.32
C THR A 29 4.18 9.58 -0.15
N ARG A 30 4.70 10.79 -0.37
CA ARG A 30 5.22 11.25 -1.66
C ARG A 30 6.68 11.63 -1.50
N ASP A 31 7.54 11.10 -2.35
CA ASP A 31 8.96 11.41 -2.46
C ASP A 31 9.29 11.76 -3.91
N ASP A 32 9.35 13.06 -4.21
CA ASP A 32 9.58 13.57 -5.57
C ASP A 32 10.99 13.26 -6.11
N THR A 33 11.88 12.67 -5.30
CA THR A 33 13.20 12.19 -5.75
C THR A 33 13.14 10.83 -6.44
N ARG A 34 11.99 10.12 -6.34
CA ARG A 34 11.81 8.78 -6.92
C ARG A 34 11.11 8.83 -8.28
N PRO A 35 11.42 7.90 -9.20
CA PRO A 35 10.67 7.74 -10.46
C PRO A 35 9.18 7.44 -10.26
N GLU A 36 8.85 6.75 -9.16
CA GLU A 36 7.49 6.54 -8.68
C GLU A 36 7.34 7.28 -7.36
N PRO A 37 6.93 8.56 -7.41
CA PRO A 37 7.03 9.43 -6.26
C PRO A 37 6.02 9.08 -5.18
N TYR A 38 4.91 8.44 -5.50
CA TYR A 38 3.90 8.11 -4.50
C TYR A 38 4.04 6.68 -4.02
N ALA A 39 3.98 6.45 -2.71
CA ALA A 39 4.01 5.12 -2.14
C ALA A 39 3.04 5.00 -0.98
N TRP A 40 2.64 3.76 -0.67
CA TRP A 40 2.04 3.46 0.62
C TRP A 40 2.69 2.25 1.26
N THR A 41 2.71 2.24 2.59
CA THR A 41 3.26 1.16 3.41
C THR A 41 2.24 0.76 4.47
N CYS A 42 1.99 -0.54 4.61
CA CYS A 42 1.11 -1.11 5.62
C CYS A 42 1.92 -1.65 6.81
N THR A 43 1.36 -1.54 8.00
CA THR A 43 1.82 -2.26 9.22
C THR A 43 1.96 -3.77 9.06
N CYS A 44 1.33 -4.39 8.07
CA CYS A 44 1.52 -5.81 7.76
C CYS A 44 2.82 -6.12 6.98
N GLY A 45 3.58 -5.09 6.59
CA GLY A 45 4.80 -5.20 5.81
C GLY A 45 4.62 -5.09 4.29
N ALA A 46 3.38 -4.97 3.81
CA ALA A 46 3.11 -4.71 2.39
C ALA A 46 3.39 -3.25 2.04
N SER A 47 3.93 -3.01 0.85
CA SER A 47 4.11 -1.67 0.29
C SER A 47 3.88 -1.69 -1.22
N GLN A 48 3.58 -0.52 -1.77
CA GLN A 48 3.47 -0.34 -3.21
C GLN A 48 3.80 1.11 -3.60
N SER A 49 4.40 1.28 -4.77
CA SER A 49 4.75 2.57 -5.36
C SER A 49 3.93 2.83 -6.62
N PHE A 50 3.75 4.11 -6.94
CA PHE A 50 2.94 4.60 -8.05
C PHE A 50 3.57 5.86 -8.67
N PRO A 51 3.44 6.04 -10.00
CA PRO A 51 3.87 7.26 -10.67
C PRO A 51 2.96 8.46 -10.36
N THR A 52 1.69 8.23 -9.98
CA THR A 52 0.71 9.28 -9.68
C THR A 52 -0.07 8.98 -8.40
N GLU A 53 -0.61 10.02 -7.77
CA GLU A 53 -1.41 9.92 -6.54
C GLU A 53 -2.68 9.06 -6.73
N ASP A 54 -3.26 9.07 -7.94
CA ASP A 54 -4.53 8.38 -8.26
C ASP A 54 -4.49 6.87 -7.95
N GLY A 55 -3.31 6.25 -8.02
CA GLY A 55 -3.13 4.84 -7.70
C GLY A 55 -3.11 4.55 -6.20
N VAL A 56 -2.67 5.50 -5.39
CA VAL A 56 -2.33 5.31 -3.97
C VAL A 56 -3.59 5.07 -3.15
N TRP A 57 -4.54 5.99 -3.23
CA TRP A 57 -5.76 5.97 -2.43
C TRP A 57 -6.61 4.71 -2.64
N PRO A 58 -7.02 4.35 -3.88
CA PRO A 58 -7.87 3.18 -4.10
C PRO A 58 -7.15 1.86 -3.80
N THR A 59 -5.82 1.78 -3.97
CA THR A 59 -5.07 0.56 -3.65
C THR A 59 -4.83 0.41 -2.14
N ALA A 60 -4.46 1.48 -1.46
CA ALA A 60 -4.36 1.53 0.00
C ALA A 60 -5.70 1.17 0.67
N TRP A 61 -6.80 1.73 0.17
CA TRP A 61 -8.14 1.42 0.66
C TRP A 61 -8.54 -0.04 0.44
N ARG A 62 -8.36 -0.58 -0.78
CA ARG A 62 -8.66 -2.00 -1.04
C ARG A 62 -7.79 -2.94 -0.22
N HIS A 63 -6.56 -2.52 0.10
CA HIS A 63 -5.65 -3.30 0.92
C HIS A 63 -6.17 -3.43 2.36
N THR A 64 -6.59 -2.33 2.99
CA THR A 64 -7.11 -2.34 4.37
C THR A 64 -8.56 -2.82 4.48
N HIS A 65 -9.34 -2.72 3.40
CA HIS A 65 -10.75 -3.13 3.31
C HIS A 65 -10.98 -4.08 2.13
N PRO A 66 -10.47 -5.32 2.20
CA PRO A 66 -10.66 -6.28 1.12
C PRO A 66 -12.16 -6.55 0.91
N THR A 67 -12.63 -6.34 -0.31
CA THR A 67 -14.02 -6.64 -0.66
C THR A 67 -14.25 -8.15 -0.71
N ARG A 68 -15.52 -8.58 -0.76
CA ARG A 68 -15.85 -10.00 -0.95
C ARG A 68 -15.25 -10.57 -2.25
N VAL A 69 -15.15 -9.73 -3.29
CA VAL A 69 -14.55 -10.10 -4.58
C VAL A 69 -13.03 -10.28 -4.44
N ASP A 70 -12.36 -9.42 -3.68
CA ASP A 70 -10.91 -9.54 -3.41
C ASP A 70 -10.58 -10.81 -2.64
N ARG A 71 -11.44 -11.19 -1.68
CA ARG A 71 -11.36 -12.49 -1.00
C ARG A 71 -11.51 -13.66 -1.98
N LEU A 72 -12.49 -13.60 -2.88
CA LEU A 72 -12.71 -14.65 -3.86
C LEU A 72 -11.52 -14.78 -4.82
N ARG A 73 -11.01 -13.66 -5.36
CA ARG A 73 -9.79 -13.65 -6.19
C ARG A 73 -8.60 -14.24 -5.46
N SER A 74 -8.39 -13.85 -4.21
CA SER A 74 -7.29 -14.37 -3.39
C SER A 74 -7.41 -15.89 -3.17
N TRP A 75 -8.63 -16.38 -2.95
CA TRP A 75 -8.90 -17.81 -2.83
C TRP A 75 -8.61 -18.56 -4.14
N VAL A 76 -9.04 -18.02 -5.29
CA VAL A 76 -8.77 -18.61 -6.61
C VAL A 76 -7.27 -18.68 -6.88
N ILE A 77 -6.53 -17.58 -6.65
CA ILE A 77 -5.07 -17.54 -6.82
C ILE A 77 -4.39 -18.59 -5.93
N ARG A 78 -4.83 -18.72 -4.67
CA ARG A 78 -4.30 -19.73 -3.75
C ARG A 78 -4.56 -21.15 -4.26
N ARG A 79 -5.76 -21.42 -4.76
CA ARG A 79 -6.13 -22.73 -5.31
C ARG A 79 -5.30 -23.09 -6.55
N LEU A 80 -5.07 -22.12 -7.45
CA LEU A 80 -4.24 -22.32 -8.63
C LEU A 80 -2.76 -22.57 -8.28
N ARG A 81 -2.22 -21.89 -7.26
CA ARG A 81 -0.84 -22.11 -6.80
C ARG A 81 -0.62 -23.46 -6.10
N THR A 82 -1.65 -24.00 -5.46
CA THR A 82 -1.57 -25.30 -4.74
C THR A 82 -1.82 -26.49 -5.69
N ALA A 83 -2.32 -26.22 -6.91
CA ALA A 83 -2.58 -27.22 -7.94
C ALA A 83 -1.42 -27.41 -8.94
N ARG A 84 -0.27 -26.76 -8.70
CA ARG A 84 1.01 -26.99 -9.38
C ARG A 84 1.96 -27.70 -8.43
#